data_AF-A0AB40BRZ1-F1
#
_entry.id   AF-A0AB40BRZ1-F1
#
_cell.length_a   1.000
_cell.length_b   1.000
_cell.length_c   1.000
_cell.angle_alpha   90.00
_cell.angle_beta   90.00
_cell.angle_gamma   90.00
#
_symmetry.space_group_name_H-M   'P 1'
#
loop_
_entity.id
_entity.type
_entity.pdbx_description
1 polymer ?
#
loop_
_entity_poly.entity_id
_entity_poly.type
_entity_poly.pdbx_seq_one_letter_code
_entity_poly.pdbx_strand_id
1 'polypeptide(L)'
;MDIVHQWPLSISLNPRKQARPTTMASLSHLANGNHHPDPLLHSALRSASLRFHESHRSAPLFLDPYCGCFLSPDTAPPSASTPYRLATKFIDDELMNRMMSDDELRQVVLFTDGMDTRPFRLNWPRSSAIYDVSPGSVFQFASQRLKDVGAKISRTCMLLHVPSESSNIQERLCEKGFNGNRPSIWALQGLPLMTSASFNDLLFLVSCLAMKSSIFLGELPGWLLGTEFGNMAATRKWMESLFMSHGFQVSIVSYAEVARKLHLEPPTENLCSALFVAEQLRFSDAQMERWRSEFDRLEDEGDEEGFEEL
;
A
#
# COMPACT_ATOMS: atom_id res chain seq x y z
N MET A 1 -15.03 -40.28 -64.03
CA MET A 1 -15.40 -40.00 -62.62
C MET A 1 -14.99 -41.20 -61.77
N ASP A 2 -13.77 -41.70 -61.95
CA ASP A 2 -12.46 -41.19 -61.45
C ASP A 2 -12.18 -41.89 -60.11
N ILE A 3 -11.31 -42.93 -60.08
CA ILE A 3 -9.87 -42.84 -59.75
C ILE A 3 -9.71 -42.40 -58.27
N VAL A 4 -9.04 -43.08 -57.33
CA VAL A 4 -8.28 -44.33 -57.31
C VAL A 4 -7.77 -44.60 -55.87
N HIS A 5 -7.37 -45.85 -55.63
CA HIS A 5 -6.39 -46.37 -54.66
C HIS A 5 -6.54 -46.24 -53.12
N GLN A 6 -6.61 -47.43 -52.51
CA GLN A 6 -6.07 -47.79 -51.20
C GLN A 6 -4.64 -47.26 -50.97
N TRP A 7 -4.35 -46.92 -49.70
CA TRP A 7 -3.03 -47.03 -49.07
C TRP A 7 -3.17 -47.23 -47.54
N PRO A 8 -2.13 -47.71 -46.83
CA PRO A 8 -2.29 -48.82 -45.89
C PRO A 8 -1.77 -48.56 -44.45
N LEU A 9 -1.94 -49.59 -43.61
CA LEU A 9 -1.11 -50.02 -42.46
C LEU A 9 -1.01 -49.13 -41.20
N SER A 10 -1.54 -49.73 -40.12
CA SER A 10 -0.90 -49.94 -38.82
C SER A 10 -0.25 -48.75 -38.12
N ILE A 11 -0.97 -48.19 -37.15
CA ILE A 11 -0.37 -47.48 -36.01
C ILE A 11 -0.76 -48.19 -34.71
N SER A 12 0.28 -48.65 -34.04
CA SER A 12 0.32 -49.30 -32.75
C SER A 12 -0.43 -48.53 -31.66
N LEU A 13 -1.35 -49.21 -30.97
CA LEU A 13 -1.94 -48.78 -29.72
C LEU A 13 -0.92 -48.94 -28.59
N ASN A 14 -0.51 -47.83 -27.99
CA ASN A 14 0.13 -47.82 -26.68
C ASN A 14 -0.34 -46.58 -25.89
N PRO A 15 -0.28 -46.61 -24.55
CA PRO A 15 -1.46 -46.50 -23.72
C PRO A 15 -1.67 -45.09 -23.17
N ARG A 16 -2.89 -44.87 -22.69
CA ARG A 16 -3.31 -43.76 -21.82
C ARG A 16 -2.15 -43.25 -20.92
N LYS A 17 -1.58 -42.10 -21.26
CA LYS A 17 -0.97 -41.24 -20.24
C LYS A 17 -2.13 -40.63 -19.45
N GLN A 18 -2.49 -41.31 -18.35
CA GLN A 18 -3.26 -40.70 -17.28
C GLN A 18 -2.53 -39.42 -16.87
N ALA A 19 -3.18 -38.27 -17.08
CA ALA A 19 -2.79 -37.05 -16.39
C ALA A 19 -2.92 -37.34 -14.89
N ARG A 20 -1.78 -37.34 -14.19
CA ARG A 20 -1.75 -37.42 -12.73
C ARG A 20 -2.54 -36.22 -12.18
N PRO A 21 -3.49 -36.42 -11.25
CA PRO A 21 -4.06 -35.29 -10.54
C PRO A 21 -2.93 -34.66 -9.74
N THR A 22 -2.66 -33.38 -10.00
CA THR A 22 -1.78 -32.57 -9.17
C THR A 22 -2.41 -32.53 -7.78
N THR A 23 -1.89 -33.37 -6.90
CA THR A 23 -2.39 -33.57 -5.54
C THR A 23 -2.44 -32.24 -4.79
N MET A 24 -3.61 -31.91 -4.24
CA MET A 24 -3.85 -30.93 -3.19
C MET A 24 -3.10 -31.30 -1.89
N ALA A 25 -1.78 -31.44 -1.94
CA ALA A 25 -0.96 -31.87 -0.80
C ALA A 25 0.02 -30.80 -0.33
N SER A 26 0.07 -29.62 -0.97
CA SER A 26 0.97 -28.53 -0.56
C SER A 26 0.32 -27.44 0.28
N LEU A 27 -1.00 -27.51 0.53
CA LEU A 27 -1.72 -26.54 1.37
C LEU A 27 -2.09 -27.09 2.76
N SER A 28 -1.80 -28.37 3.04
CA SER A 28 -2.10 -29.02 4.32
C SER A 28 -0.96 -28.99 5.34
N HIS A 29 0.21 -28.43 5.01
CA HIS A 29 1.35 -28.34 5.93
C HIS A 29 1.39 -27.08 6.81
N LEU A 30 0.38 -26.20 6.73
CA LEU A 30 0.23 -25.09 7.68
C LEU A 30 -0.68 -25.42 8.87
N ALA A 31 -1.26 -26.62 8.92
CA ALA A 31 -2.24 -27.00 9.95
C ALA A 31 -1.74 -28.06 10.95
N ASN A 32 -0.50 -28.54 10.85
CA ASN A 32 0.02 -29.52 11.81
C ASN A 32 1.54 -29.38 12.00
N GLY A 33 1.91 -28.81 13.13
CA GLY A 33 3.29 -28.63 13.58
C GLY A 33 3.32 -27.47 14.57
N ASN A 34 3.98 -27.66 15.72
CA ASN A 34 4.15 -26.67 16.80
C ASN A 34 4.75 -25.34 16.31
N HIS A 35 3.95 -24.51 15.66
CA HIS A 35 4.35 -23.21 15.11
C HIS A 35 3.80 -22.11 16.01
N HIS A 36 4.71 -21.30 16.55
CA HIS A 36 4.33 -19.94 16.93
C HIS A 36 3.64 -19.29 15.73
N PRO A 37 2.46 -18.67 15.89
CA PRO A 37 1.78 -18.02 14.79
C PRO A 37 2.71 -16.97 14.18
N ASP A 38 2.82 -16.94 12.85
CA ASP A 38 3.60 -15.93 12.13
C ASP A 38 3.21 -14.54 12.67
N PRO A 39 4.15 -13.79 13.28
CA PRO A 39 3.83 -12.54 13.97
C PRO A 39 3.26 -11.50 13.01
N LEU A 40 3.64 -11.52 11.73
CA LEU A 40 3.11 -10.61 10.72
C LEU A 40 1.66 -10.94 10.41
N LEU A 41 1.37 -12.22 10.16
CA LEU A 41 0.00 -12.70 9.94
C LEU A 41 -0.89 -12.43 11.16
N HIS A 42 -0.40 -12.70 12.36
CA HIS A 42 -1.15 -12.44 13.59
C HIS A 42 -1.47 -10.94 13.77
N SER A 43 -0.50 -10.06 13.50
CA SER A 43 -0.72 -8.61 13.55
C SER A 43 -1.76 -8.17 12.52
N ALA A 44 -1.67 -8.65 11.28
CA ALA A 44 -2.61 -8.32 10.22
C ALA A 44 -4.04 -8.81 10.52
N LEU A 45 -4.19 -10.03 11.06
CA LEU A 45 -5.49 -10.56 11.50
C LEU A 45 -6.09 -9.72 12.63
N ARG A 46 -5.27 -9.21 13.56
CA ARG A 46 -5.73 -8.30 14.61
C ARG A 46 -6.26 -6.98 14.03
N SER A 47 -5.53 -6.38 13.09
CA SER A 47 -5.97 -5.18 12.36
C SER A 47 -7.29 -5.42 11.61
N ALA A 48 -7.40 -6.53 10.88
CA ALA A 48 -8.61 -6.92 10.18
C ALA A 48 -9.81 -7.12 11.14
N SER A 49 -9.56 -7.72 12.31
CA SER A 49 -10.59 -7.87 13.35
C SER A 49 -11.11 -6.53 13.87
N LEU A 50 -10.24 -5.52 14.05
CA LEU A 50 -10.67 -4.16 14.43
C LEU A 50 -11.61 -3.55 13.37
N ARG A 51 -11.31 -3.72 12.08
CA ARG A 51 -12.14 -3.23 10.97
C ARG A 51 -13.46 -3.99 10.84
N PHE A 52 -13.43 -5.32 11.04
CA PHE A 52 -14.63 -6.16 11.06
C PHE A 52 -15.60 -5.70 12.16
N HIS A 53 -15.12 -5.53 13.39
CA HIS A 53 -15.94 -5.09 14.50
C HIS A 53 -16.46 -3.67 14.31
N GLU A 54 -15.66 -2.76 13.77
CA GLU A 54 -16.11 -1.41 13.43
C GLU A 54 -17.30 -1.46 12.47
N SER A 55 -17.23 -2.30 11.43
CA SER A 55 -18.29 -2.43 10.42
C SER A 55 -19.61 -3.00 10.97
N HIS A 56 -19.58 -3.68 12.12
CA HIS A 56 -20.76 -4.28 12.78
C HIS A 56 -21.32 -3.41 13.91
N ARG A 57 -20.78 -2.20 14.13
CA ARG A 57 -21.35 -1.25 15.10
C ARG A 57 -22.69 -0.73 14.60
N SER A 58 -23.53 -0.25 15.51
CA SER A 58 -24.79 0.41 15.18
C SER A 58 -24.62 1.70 14.37
N ALA A 59 -23.51 2.41 14.59
CA ALA A 59 -23.11 3.60 13.85
C ALA A 59 -21.62 3.48 13.48
N PRO A 60 -21.29 2.77 12.39
CA PRO A 60 -19.91 2.57 11.96
C PRO A 60 -19.34 3.84 11.30
N LEU A 61 -18.08 4.15 11.56
CA LEU A 61 -17.30 5.20 10.91
C LEU A 61 -17.01 4.87 9.46
N PHE A 62 -16.78 3.59 9.16
CA PHE A 62 -16.57 3.07 7.81
C PHE A 62 -17.06 1.63 7.74
N LEU A 63 -17.32 1.16 6.51
CA LEU A 63 -17.69 -0.22 6.23
C LEU A 63 -16.54 -0.92 5.51
N ASP A 64 -16.19 -2.09 6.03
CA ASP A 64 -15.28 -3.05 5.41
C ASP A 64 -15.99 -4.40 5.26
N PRO A 65 -16.62 -4.67 4.10
CA PRO A 65 -17.40 -5.89 3.90
C PRO A 65 -16.53 -7.14 3.75
N TYR A 66 -15.21 -6.99 3.63
CA TYR A 66 -14.31 -8.09 3.29
C TYR A 66 -13.55 -8.64 4.48
N CYS A 67 -13.38 -7.88 5.57
CA CYS A 67 -12.60 -8.35 6.72
C CYS A 67 -13.11 -9.67 7.31
N GLY A 68 -14.42 -9.98 7.20
CA GLY A 68 -14.97 -11.25 7.66
C GLY A 68 -14.38 -12.49 6.98
N CYS A 69 -13.84 -12.38 5.76
CA CYS A 69 -13.26 -13.52 5.05
C CYS A 69 -11.87 -13.95 5.57
N PHE A 70 -11.21 -13.09 6.35
CA PHE A 70 -9.91 -13.37 6.96
C PHE A 70 -10.03 -14.05 8.33
N LEU A 71 -11.14 -13.81 9.03
CA LEU A 71 -11.29 -14.12 10.44
C LEU A 71 -11.95 -15.47 10.64
N SER A 72 -11.56 -16.14 11.73
CA SER A 72 -12.30 -17.31 12.20
C SER A 72 -13.56 -16.85 12.95
N PRO A 73 -14.67 -17.63 12.93
CA PRO A 73 -15.90 -17.29 13.66
C PRO A 73 -15.67 -17.03 15.16
N ASP A 74 -14.68 -17.70 15.74
CA ASP A 74 -14.33 -17.61 17.18
C ASP A 74 -13.32 -16.48 17.48
N THR A 75 -13.05 -15.59 16.51
CA THR A 75 -12.10 -14.49 16.72
C THR A 75 -12.64 -13.56 17.80
N ALA A 76 -12.00 -13.57 18.97
CA ALA A 76 -12.41 -12.73 20.08
C ALA A 76 -12.39 -11.24 19.68
N PRO A 77 -13.36 -10.44 20.15
CA PRO A 77 -13.35 -9.01 19.91
C PRO A 77 -12.07 -8.42 20.49
N PRO A 78 -11.31 -7.63 19.70
CA PRO A 78 -10.13 -6.96 20.21
C PRO A 78 -10.58 -5.98 21.30
N SER A 79 -9.73 -5.76 22.31
CA SER A 79 -9.87 -4.55 23.14
C SER A 79 -9.91 -3.34 22.20
N ALA A 80 -10.94 -2.51 22.36
CA ALA A 80 -11.26 -1.48 21.38
C ALA A 80 -10.06 -0.54 21.16
N SER A 81 -9.40 -0.61 20.01
CA SER A 81 -8.43 0.42 19.61
C SER A 81 -9.18 1.52 18.86
N THR A 82 -9.81 2.42 19.62
CA THR A 82 -10.39 3.66 19.09
C THR A 82 -9.46 4.42 18.15
N PRO A 83 -8.14 4.51 18.41
CA PRO A 83 -7.19 5.13 17.49
C PRO A 83 -7.18 4.49 16.12
N TYR A 84 -7.09 3.16 16.02
CA TYR A 84 -6.99 2.48 14.73
C TYR A 84 -8.22 2.71 13.83
N ARG A 85 -9.40 2.79 14.43
CA ARG A 85 -10.67 3.05 13.71
C ARG A 85 -10.73 4.49 13.20
N LEU A 86 -10.33 5.45 14.03
CA LEU A 86 -10.22 6.86 13.61
C LEU A 86 -9.16 7.04 12.53
N ALA A 87 -8.01 6.36 12.64
CA ALA A 87 -6.94 6.39 11.64
C ALA A 87 -7.43 5.86 10.30
N THR A 88 -8.12 4.71 10.32
CA THR A 88 -8.68 4.11 9.11
C THR A 88 -9.63 5.07 8.40
N LYS A 89 -10.57 5.67 9.15
CA LYS A 89 -11.52 6.66 8.60
C LYS A 89 -10.81 7.90 8.05
N PHE A 90 -9.86 8.44 8.80
CA PHE A 90 -9.08 9.61 8.40
C PHE A 90 -8.32 9.36 7.08
N ILE A 91 -7.61 8.24 7.00
CA ILE A 91 -6.83 7.86 5.82
C ILE A 91 -7.76 7.63 4.61
N ASP A 92 -8.90 6.96 4.80
CA ASP A 92 -9.89 6.76 3.75
C ASP A 92 -10.42 8.09 3.20
N ASP A 93 -10.77 9.02 4.09
CA ASP A 93 -11.29 10.34 3.71
C ASP A 93 -10.24 11.16 2.98
N GLU A 94 -9.00 11.23 3.47
CA GLU A 94 -7.94 11.99 2.81
C GLU A 94 -7.60 11.41 1.43
N LEU A 95 -7.52 10.07 1.32
CA LEU A 95 -7.31 9.40 0.03
C LEU A 95 -8.42 9.79 -0.95
N MET A 96 -9.68 9.65 -0.55
CA MET A 96 -10.81 9.92 -1.44
C MET A 96 -10.96 11.40 -1.77
N ASN A 97 -10.87 12.29 -0.79
CA ASN A 97 -11.00 13.73 -1.02
C ASN A 97 -9.95 14.25 -2.00
N ARG A 98 -8.68 13.82 -1.88
CA ARG A 98 -7.60 14.25 -2.77
C ARG A 98 -7.72 13.65 -4.16
N MET A 99 -7.93 12.34 -4.24
CA MET A 99 -8.10 11.63 -5.51
C MET A 99 -9.30 12.13 -6.33
N MET A 100 -10.37 12.58 -5.65
CA MET A 100 -11.56 13.13 -6.32
C MET A 100 -11.43 14.61 -6.69
N SER A 101 -10.50 15.34 -6.07
CA SER A 101 -10.28 16.77 -6.32
C SER A 101 -9.21 17.04 -7.39
N ASP A 102 -8.36 16.05 -7.69
CA ASP A 102 -7.26 16.15 -8.64
C ASP A 102 -7.39 15.05 -9.71
N ASP A 103 -7.58 15.47 -10.96
CA ASP A 103 -7.76 14.55 -12.08
C ASP A 103 -6.46 13.89 -12.58
N GLU A 104 -5.30 14.45 -12.22
CA GLU A 104 -3.99 13.90 -12.56
C GLU A 104 -3.50 12.89 -11.52
N LEU A 105 -3.99 13.00 -10.28
CA LEU A 105 -3.67 12.09 -9.19
C LEU A 105 -4.31 10.71 -9.44
N ARG A 106 -3.53 9.80 -10.02
CA ARG A 106 -3.96 8.42 -10.35
C ARG A 106 -3.05 7.33 -9.82
N GLN A 107 -2.01 7.67 -9.06
CA GLN A 107 -1.09 6.72 -8.44
C GLN A 107 -1.27 6.73 -6.92
N VAL A 108 -1.58 5.57 -6.35
CA VAL A 108 -1.78 5.39 -4.91
C VAL A 108 -0.81 4.32 -4.44
N VAL A 109 0.00 4.60 -3.43
CA VAL A 109 0.85 3.60 -2.79
C VAL A 109 0.41 3.41 -1.36
N LEU A 110 0.06 2.17 -1.01
CA LEU A 110 -0.39 1.77 0.32
C LEU A 110 0.73 0.96 0.98
N PHE A 111 1.25 1.45 2.10
CA PHE A 111 2.16 0.73 2.97
C PHE A 111 1.33 0.01 4.05
N THR A 112 1.16 -1.31 3.91
CA THR A 112 0.15 -2.07 4.66
C THR A 112 0.70 -3.28 5.39
N ASP A 113 -0.12 -3.88 6.25
CA ASP A 113 0.15 -5.19 6.87
C ASP A 113 -0.13 -6.38 5.93
N GLY A 114 -0.60 -6.14 4.71
CA GLY A 114 -0.94 -7.15 3.71
C GLY A 114 -2.40 -7.61 3.73
N MET A 115 -3.23 -7.11 4.66
CA MET A 115 -4.68 -7.38 4.70
C MET A 115 -5.54 -6.16 4.38
N ASP A 116 -4.98 -5.12 3.76
CA ASP A 116 -5.74 -3.93 3.39
C ASP A 116 -6.80 -4.23 2.31
N THR A 117 -8.03 -3.81 2.58
CA THR A 117 -9.20 -4.03 1.73
C THR A 117 -9.61 -2.79 0.95
N ARG A 118 -8.95 -1.63 1.17
CA ARG A 118 -9.20 -0.37 0.44
C ARG A 118 -9.28 -0.54 -1.07
N PRO A 119 -8.40 -1.33 -1.74
CA PRO A 119 -8.51 -1.56 -3.18
C PRO A 119 -9.87 -2.11 -3.63
N PHE A 120 -10.59 -2.80 -2.74
CA PHE A 120 -11.85 -3.48 -3.02
C PHE A 120 -13.09 -2.74 -2.50
N ARG A 121 -12.95 -1.90 -1.47
CA ARG A 121 -14.08 -1.21 -0.80
C ARG A 121 -14.18 0.29 -1.07
N LEU A 122 -13.09 0.94 -1.49
CA LEU A 122 -13.12 2.37 -1.85
C LEU A 122 -13.47 2.58 -3.32
N ASN A 123 -14.18 3.67 -3.61
CA ASN A 123 -14.61 4.04 -4.96
C ASN A 123 -13.52 4.84 -5.68
N TRP A 124 -12.43 4.17 -6.04
CA TRP A 124 -11.30 4.79 -6.73
C TRP A 124 -11.70 5.44 -8.07
N PRO A 125 -11.16 6.62 -8.41
CA PRO A 125 -11.30 7.21 -9.73
C PRO A 125 -10.88 6.25 -10.85
N ARG A 126 -11.38 6.49 -12.07
CA ARG A 126 -11.01 5.68 -13.23
C ARG A 126 -9.52 5.81 -13.51
N SER A 127 -8.90 4.72 -13.95
CA SER A 127 -7.48 4.63 -14.28
C SER A 127 -6.54 4.79 -13.08
N SER A 128 -7.01 4.55 -11.85
CA SER A 128 -6.13 4.49 -10.67
C SER A 128 -5.27 3.23 -10.67
N ALA A 129 -3.96 3.40 -10.47
CA ALA A 129 -3.01 2.35 -10.15
C ALA A 129 -2.75 2.36 -8.64
N ILE A 130 -3.04 1.24 -7.98
CA ILE A 130 -2.89 1.06 -6.53
C ILE A 130 -1.77 0.06 -6.31
N TYR A 131 -0.70 0.52 -5.68
CA TYR A 131 0.46 -0.28 -5.32
C TYR A 131 0.34 -0.67 -3.85
N ASP A 132 0.28 -1.96 -3.55
CA ASP A 132 0.28 -2.48 -2.18
C ASP A 132 1.70 -2.92 -1.82
N VAL A 133 2.35 -2.16 -0.94
CA VAL A 133 3.67 -2.47 -0.38
C VAL A 133 3.46 -3.13 0.98
N SER A 134 3.63 -4.44 1.05
CA SER A 134 3.32 -5.23 2.24
C SER A 134 4.03 -6.60 2.27
N PRO A 135 4.04 -7.30 3.42
CA PRO A 135 4.63 -8.62 3.53
C PRO A 135 4.02 -9.62 2.53
N GLY A 136 4.86 -10.25 1.71
CA GLY A 136 4.38 -11.10 0.61
C GLY A 136 3.55 -12.29 1.04
N SER A 137 3.90 -12.96 2.14
CA SER A 137 3.15 -14.10 2.69
C SER A 137 1.73 -13.70 3.12
N VAL A 138 1.58 -12.56 3.79
CA VAL A 138 0.30 -12.06 4.28
C VAL A 138 -0.58 -11.60 3.11
N PHE A 139 -0.01 -10.86 2.16
CA PHE A 139 -0.72 -10.46 0.95
C PHE A 139 -1.26 -11.66 0.17
N GLN A 140 -0.45 -12.71 -0.03
CA GLN A 140 -0.89 -13.92 -0.74
C GLN A 140 -2.05 -14.61 -0.02
N PHE A 141 -1.97 -14.73 1.31
CA PHE A 141 -3.06 -15.27 2.11
C PHE A 141 -4.34 -14.44 1.94
N ALA A 142 -4.25 -13.11 2.08
CA ALA A 142 -5.39 -12.21 1.97
C ALA A 142 -6.00 -12.23 0.55
N SER A 143 -5.16 -12.20 -0.48
CA SER A 143 -5.57 -12.23 -1.89
C SER A 143 -6.38 -13.48 -2.22
N GLN A 144 -5.98 -14.64 -1.71
CA GLN A 144 -6.73 -15.88 -1.90
C GLN A 144 -8.12 -15.81 -1.23
N ARG A 145 -8.19 -15.34 0.02
CA ARG A 145 -9.46 -15.22 0.76
C ARG A 145 -10.43 -14.23 0.11
N LEU A 146 -9.92 -13.09 -0.33
CA LEU A 146 -10.67 -12.07 -1.06
C LEU A 146 -11.23 -12.63 -2.38
N LYS A 147 -10.42 -13.42 -3.10
CA LYS A 147 -10.85 -14.09 -4.32
C LYS A 147 -11.96 -15.11 -4.06
N ASP A 148 -11.87 -15.88 -2.97
CA ASP A 148 -12.86 -16.90 -2.61
C ASP A 148 -14.25 -16.31 -2.33
N VAL A 149 -14.31 -15.09 -1.79
CA VAL A 149 -15.57 -14.35 -1.57
C VAL A 149 -15.97 -13.47 -2.77
N GLY A 150 -15.23 -13.54 -3.87
CA GLY A 150 -15.54 -12.81 -5.09
C GLY A 150 -15.27 -11.30 -5.04
N ALA A 151 -14.40 -10.85 -4.13
CA ALA A 151 -13.99 -9.45 -4.06
C ALA A 151 -13.36 -9.01 -5.38
N LYS A 152 -13.77 -7.85 -5.90
CA LYS A 152 -13.29 -7.29 -7.17
C LYS A 152 -13.01 -5.81 -7.01
N ILE A 153 -11.81 -5.42 -7.44
CA ILE A 153 -11.49 -4.01 -7.71
C ILE A 153 -12.28 -3.55 -8.95
N SER A 154 -12.53 -2.24 -9.07
CA SER A 154 -13.08 -1.63 -10.28
C SER A 154 -12.30 -2.06 -11.52
N ARG A 155 -13.00 -2.37 -12.62
CA ARG A 155 -12.39 -2.80 -13.90
C ARG A 155 -11.49 -1.74 -14.53
N THR A 156 -11.61 -0.48 -14.10
CA THR A 156 -10.80 0.63 -14.58
C THR A 156 -9.57 0.88 -13.72
N CYS A 157 -9.34 0.09 -12.67
CA CYS A 157 -8.24 0.28 -11.74
C CYS A 157 -7.35 -0.97 -11.72
N MET A 158 -6.12 -0.79 -11.27
CA MET A 158 -5.14 -1.87 -11.14
C MET A 158 -4.68 -1.98 -9.69
N LEU A 159 -4.54 -3.22 -9.20
CA LEU A 159 -3.92 -3.53 -7.92
C LEU A 159 -2.61 -4.28 -8.18
N LEU A 160 -1.51 -3.74 -7.68
CA LEU A 160 -0.16 -4.22 -7.94
C LEU A 160 0.58 -4.43 -6.62
N HIS A 161 0.84 -5.68 -6.25
CA HIS A 161 1.61 -5.98 -5.04
C HIS A 161 3.10 -5.80 -5.24
N VAL A 162 3.77 -5.21 -4.26
CA VAL A 162 5.22 -5.07 -4.12
C VAL A 162 5.62 -5.62 -2.74
N PRO A 163 6.37 -6.74 -2.67
CA PRO A 163 6.80 -7.29 -1.39
C PRO A 163 7.66 -6.30 -0.60
N SER A 164 7.27 -6.01 0.64
CA SER A 164 7.98 -5.08 1.53
C SER A 164 9.40 -5.53 1.88
N GLU A 165 9.64 -6.84 1.81
CA GLU A 165 10.92 -7.51 2.02
C GLU A 165 11.84 -7.48 0.78
N SER A 166 11.42 -6.84 -0.31
CA SER A 166 12.25 -6.65 -1.50
C SER A 166 13.49 -5.82 -1.17
N SER A 167 14.65 -6.24 -1.69
CA SER A 167 15.91 -5.49 -1.53
C SER A 167 15.90 -4.13 -2.23
N ASN A 168 15.00 -3.93 -3.20
CA ASN A 168 14.86 -2.66 -3.92
C ASN A 168 13.38 -2.39 -4.23
N ILE A 169 12.68 -1.75 -3.31
CA ILE A 169 11.25 -1.41 -3.49
C ILE A 169 11.06 -0.37 -4.60
N GLN A 170 12.00 0.57 -4.75
CA GLN A 170 11.96 1.62 -5.78
C GLN A 170 11.94 1.04 -7.19
N GLU A 171 12.87 0.15 -7.49
CA GLU A 171 12.93 -0.55 -8.78
C GLU A 171 11.66 -1.37 -9.03
N ARG A 172 11.17 -2.11 -8.03
CA ARG A 172 9.92 -2.91 -8.17
C ARG A 172 8.69 -2.05 -8.45
N LEU A 173 8.60 -0.86 -7.86
CA LEU A 173 7.52 0.08 -8.15
C LEU A 173 7.61 0.57 -9.60
N CYS A 174 8.80 0.99 -10.04
CA CYS A 174 9.03 1.46 -11.42
C CYS A 174 8.78 0.35 -12.45
N GLU A 175 9.24 -0.88 -12.21
CA GLU A 175 8.97 -2.05 -13.07
C GLU A 175 7.47 -2.33 -13.23
N LYS A 176 6.68 -2.01 -12.20
CA LYS A 176 5.21 -2.13 -12.20
C LYS A 176 4.50 -0.91 -12.78
N GLY A 177 5.24 0.06 -13.29
CA GLY A 177 4.71 1.24 -13.97
C GLY A 177 4.51 2.46 -13.09
N PHE A 178 5.03 2.48 -11.86
CA PHE A 178 5.07 3.70 -11.07
C PHE A 178 5.92 4.76 -11.80
N ASN A 179 5.40 5.97 -11.89
CA ASN A 179 6.06 7.07 -12.59
C ASN A 179 6.27 8.26 -11.66
N GLY A 180 7.52 8.50 -11.30
CA GLY A 180 7.92 9.64 -10.46
C GLY A 180 7.77 11.01 -11.12
N ASN A 181 7.39 11.10 -12.39
CA ASN A 181 7.04 12.36 -13.06
C ASN A 181 5.54 12.71 -12.94
N ARG A 182 4.75 11.90 -12.22
CA ARG A 182 3.29 12.09 -12.09
C ARG A 182 2.84 12.18 -10.63
N PRO A 183 1.75 12.91 -10.33
CA PRO A 183 1.28 13.06 -8.96
C PRO A 183 0.98 11.72 -8.32
N SER A 184 1.29 11.61 -7.03
CA SER A 184 1.11 10.38 -6.27
C SER A 184 0.64 10.67 -4.85
N ILE A 185 -0.12 9.75 -4.29
CA ILE A 185 -0.53 9.77 -2.89
C ILE A 185 -0.11 8.48 -2.20
N TRP A 186 0.50 8.62 -1.04
CA TRP A 186 1.09 7.54 -0.27
C TRP A 186 0.38 7.46 1.07
N ALA A 187 -0.01 6.25 1.49
CA ALA A 187 -0.69 6.04 2.76
C ALA A 187 0.04 4.98 3.60
N LEU A 188 0.37 5.31 4.85
CA LEU A 188 0.96 4.40 5.82
C LEU A 188 -0.06 3.96 6.86
N GLN A 189 -0.39 2.67 6.87
CA GLN A 189 -1.18 2.08 7.95
C GLN A 189 -0.87 0.59 8.12
N GLY A 190 -0.34 0.20 9.28
CA GLY A 190 -0.07 -1.20 9.61
C GLY A 190 1.19 -1.83 9.01
N LEU A 191 1.95 -1.14 8.15
CA LEU A 191 3.25 -1.66 7.68
C LEU A 191 4.14 -1.99 8.91
N PRO A 192 4.71 -3.20 8.98
CA PRO A 192 5.50 -3.65 10.14
C PRO A 192 6.87 -2.97 10.18
N LEU A 193 6.90 -1.72 10.66
CA LEU A 193 8.11 -0.95 10.91
C LEU A 193 8.57 -1.16 12.35
N MET A 194 9.78 -1.68 12.50
CA MET A 194 10.32 -2.11 13.79
C MET A 194 11.36 -1.16 14.37
N THR A 195 11.90 -0.21 13.57
CA THR A 195 12.99 0.68 13.99
C THR A 195 12.90 2.07 13.37
N SER A 196 13.47 3.08 14.03
CA SER A 196 13.57 4.44 13.47
C SER A 196 14.32 4.46 12.14
N ALA A 197 15.30 3.57 11.96
CA ALA A 197 16.00 3.39 10.69
C ALA A 197 15.04 2.93 9.57
N SER A 198 14.20 1.92 9.83
CA SER A 198 13.22 1.46 8.83
C SER A 198 12.21 2.54 8.43
N PHE A 199 11.82 3.43 9.34
CA PHE A 199 10.96 4.57 9.03
C PHE A 199 11.71 5.67 8.26
N ASN A 200 12.98 5.92 8.60
CA ASN A 200 13.82 6.85 7.85
C ASN A 200 14.06 6.37 6.41
N ASP A 201 14.29 5.07 6.21
CA ASP A 201 14.45 4.45 4.90
C ASP A 201 13.15 4.54 4.09
N LEU A 202 11.99 4.38 4.75
CA LEU A 202 10.69 4.61 4.13
C LEU A 202 10.51 6.07 3.68
N LEU A 203 10.86 7.04 4.53
CA LEU A 203 10.81 8.46 4.15
C LEU A 203 11.74 8.76 2.97
N PHE A 204 12.94 8.19 2.97
CA PHE A 204 13.90 8.31 1.87
C PHE A 204 13.32 7.74 0.56
N LEU A 205 12.79 6.52 0.61
CA LEU A 205 12.12 5.86 -0.53
C LEU A 205 11.02 6.74 -1.13
N VAL A 206 10.11 7.26 -0.29
CA VAL A 206 9.02 8.13 -0.76
C VAL A 206 9.61 9.44 -1.31
N SER A 207 10.65 9.99 -0.69
CA SER A 207 11.29 11.23 -1.15
C SER A 207 11.88 11.11 -2.57
N CYS A 208 12.53 9.98 -2.87
CA CYS A 208 13.09 9.69 -4.19
C CYS A 208 12.02 9.52 -5.27
N LEU A 209 10.88 8.94 -4.93
CA LEU A 209 9.85 8.55 -5.89
C LEU A 209 8.74 9.59 -6.10
N ALA A 210 8.30 10.23 -5.02
CA ALA A 210 7.17 11.15 -5.04
C ALA A 210 7.57 12.46 -5.72
N MET A 211 6.83 12.85 -6.76
CA MET A 211 7.04 14.16 -7.38
C MET A 211 6.68 15.30 -6.42
N LYS A 212 7.18 16.50 -6.69
CA LYS A 212 6.79 17.71 -5.94
C LYS A 212 5.26 17.83 -5.85
N SER A 213 4.78 18.22 -4.67
CA SER A 213 3.38 18.32 -4.26
C SER A 213 2.61 17.00 -4.17
N SER A 214 3.28 15.86 -4.33
CA SER A 214 2.72 14.56 -3.92
C SER A 214 2.51 14.52 -2.41
N ILE A 215 1.56 13.69 -1.97
CA ILE A 215 1.12 13.65 -0.57
C ILE A 215 1.52 12.32 0.07
N PHE A 216 2.06 12.38 1.28
CA PHE A 216 2.28 11.23 2.14
C PHE A 216 1.51 11.40 3.45
N LEU A 217 0.63 10.47 3.78
CA LEU A 217 -0.20 10.53 4.97
C LEU A 217 -0.25 9.18 5.67
N GLY A 218 -0.68 9.15 6.92
CA GLY A 218 -0.86 7.88 7.62
C GLY A 218 -0.88 7.99 9.13
N GLU A 219 -0.75 6.84 9.77
CA GLU A 219 -0.51 6.73 11.20
C GLU A 219 0.97 6.46 11.48
N LEU A 220 1.49 7.09 12.52
CA LEU A 220 2.83 6.83 13.01
C LEU A 220 2.80 5.71 14.06
N PRO A 221 3.71 4.73 13.98
CA PRO A 221 3.84 3.69 15.00
C PRO A 221 4.10 4.31 16.37
N GLY A 222 3.48 3.77 17.41
CA GLY A 222 3.53 4.44 18.71
C GLY A 222 4.88 4.43 19.42
N TRP A 223 5.75 3.50 19.06
CA TRP A 223 7.14 3.49 19.52
C TRP A 223 7.94 4.67 18.93
N LEU A 224 7.59 5.16 17.73
CA LEU A 224 8.23 6.32 17.10
C LEU A 224 7.92 7.61 17.87
N LEU A 225 6.84 7.60 18.64
CA LEU A 225 6.37 8.71 19.47
C LEU A 225 6.87 8.61 20.92
N GLY A 226 7.66 7.58 21.28
CA GLY A 226 7.86 7.14 22.66
C GLY A 226 9.28 7.28 23.26
N THR A 227 9.34 8.07 24.34
CA THR A 227 10.26 8.04 25.52
C THR A 227 11.50 8.95 25.58
N GLU A 228 12.09 9.44 24.47
CA GLU A 228 13.31 10.27 24.59
C GLU A 228 13.03 11.76 24.88
N PHE A 229 11.88 12.30 24.44
CA PHE A 229 11.67 13.75 24.39
C PHE A 229 10.80 14.34 25.52
N GLY A 230 10.32 13.52 26.45
CA GLY A 230 9.61 13.95 27.66
C GLY A 230 8.24 14.62 27.47
N ASN A 231 7.90 15.14 26.28
CA ASN A 231 6.58 15.70 25.94
C ASN A 231 6.24 15.68 24.42
N MET A 232 4.97 15.95 24.11
CA MET A 232 4.42 15.97 22.74
C MET A 232 4.94 17.12 21.85
N ALA A 233 5.33 18.25 22.43
CA ALA A 233 5.85 19.38 21.67
C ALA A 233 7.24 19.09 21.09
N ALA A 234 8.12 18.48 21.89
CA ALA A 234 9.43 18.05 21.46
C ALA A 234 9.35 16.91 20.44
N THR A 235 8.43 15.95 20.66
CA THR A 235 8.14 14.89 19.69
C THR A 235 7.68 15.45 18.34
N ARG A 236 6.75 16.43 18.35
CA ARG A 236 6.32 17.13 17.12
C ARG A 236 7.48 17.81 16.41
N LYS A 237 8.32 18.55 17.14
CA LYS A 237 9.44 19.31 16.57
C LYS A 237 10.49 18.39 15.94
N TRP A 238 10.75 17.25 16.59
CA TRP A 238 11.61 16.21 16.04
C TRP A 238 11.02 15.61 14.75
N MET A 239 9.72 15.31 14.73
CA MET A 239 9.02 14.82 13.53
C MET A 239 9.07 15.83 12.38
N GLU A 240 8.78 17.10 12.66
CA GLU A 240 8.91 18.18 11.67
C GLU A 240 10.33 18.21 11.09
N SER A 241 11.36 18.14 11.93
CA SER A 241 12.75 18.10 11.46
C SER A 241 13.07 16.85 10.63
N LEU A 242 12.55 15.67 11.02
CA LEU A 242 12.78 14.42 10.31
C LEU A 242 12.12 14.42 8.93
N PHE A 243 10.85 14.82 8.83
CA PHE A 243 10.18 14.94 7.53
C PHE A 243 10.85 16.00 6.66
N MET A 244 11.24 17.15 7.23
CA MET A 244 11.92 18.21 6.49
C MET A 244 13.30 17.80 5.96
N SER A 245 14.07 16.96 6.66
CA SER A 245 15.34 16.43 6.12
C SER A 245 15.13 15.56 4.87
N HIS A 246 13.94 14.96 4.77
CA HIS A 246 13.46 14.22 3.60
C HIS A 246 12.62 15.08 2.64
N GLY A 247 12.63 16.41 2.79
CA GLY A 247 11.96 17.32 1.85
C GLY A 247 10.46 17.40 2.00
N PHE A 248 9.89 16.89 3.10
CA PHE A 248 8.47 16.91 3.34
C PHE A 248 8.06 18.01 4.32
N GLN A 249 7.07 18.81 3.96
CA GLN A 249 6.36 19.66 4.91
C GLN A 249 5.26 18.84 5.58
N VAL A 250 5.43 18.51 6.87
CA VAL A 250 4.49 17.67 7.62
C VAL A 250 3.57 18.48 8.55
N SER A 251 2.32 18.06 8.62
CA SER A 251 1.33 18.47 9.61
C SER A 251 0.94 17.26 10.47
N ILE A 252 1.21 17.34 11.78
CA ILE A 252 0.80 16.30 12.73
C ILE A 252 -0.64 16.53 13.17
N VAL A 253 -1.49 15.54 12.93
CA VAL A 253 -2.93 15.58 13.23
C VAL A 253 -3.23 14.74 14.47
N SER A 254 -3.90 15.34 15.45
CA SER A 254 -4.29 14.64 16.67
C SER A 254 -5.60 13.87 16.48
N TYR A 255 -5.73 12.71 17.11
CA TYR A 255 -6.99 11.96 17.12
C TYR A 255 -8.15 12.73 17.75
N ALA A 256 -7.88 13.62 18.71
CA ALA A 256 -8.90 14.49 19.28
C ALA A 256 -9.46 15.48 18.25
N GLU A 257 -8.65 15.94 17.30
CA GLU A 257 -9.12 16.76 16.19
C GLU A 257 -9.97 15.93 15.21
N VAL A 258 -9.52 14.72 14.85
CA VAL A 258 -10.27 13.81 13.97
C VAL A 258 -11.61 13.42 14.59
N ALA A 259 -11.64 13.05 15.88
CA ALA A 259 -12.87 12.72 16.59
C ALA A 259 -13.86 13.88 16.58
N ARG A 260 -13.40 15.12 16.86
CA ARG A 260 -14.26 16.31 16.79
C ARG A 260 -14.80 16.58 15.39
N LYS A 261 -13.98 16.42 14.36
CA LYS A 261 -14.42 16.52 12.95
C LYS A 261 -15.49 15.49 12.58
N LEU A 262 -15.47 14.32 13.23
CA LEU A 262 -16.46 13.26 13.07
C LEU A 262 -17.63 13.34 14.09
N HIS A 263 -17.72 14.42 14.88
CA HIS A 263 -18.73 14.60 15.93
C HIS A 263 -18.73 13.48 17.00
N LEU A 264 -17.54 12.98 17.34
CA LEU A 264 -17.31 11.98 18.38
C LEU A 264 -16.61 12.60 19.58
N GLU A 265 -16.83 12.01 20.75
CA GLU A 265 -16.04 12.33 21.94
C GLU A 265 -14.56 11.96 21.70
N PRO A 266 -13.62 12.84 22.07
CA PRO A 266 -12.21 12.56 21.89
C PRO A 266 -11.79 11.37 22.76
N PRO A 267 -10.89 10.51 22.25
CA PRO A 267 -10.39 9.38 23.03
C PRO A 267 -9.70 9.88 24.31
N THR A 268 -10.08 9.28 25.44
CA THR A 268 -9.55 9.60 26.78
C THR A 268 -8.24 8.88 27.11
N GLU A 269 -7.88 7.88 26.30
CA GLU A 269 -6.64 7.11 26.45
C GLU A 269 -5.43 7.93 26.03
N ASN A 270 -4.30 7.77 26.73
CA ASN A 270 -3.04 8.37 26.34
C ASN A 270 -2.57 7.69 25.05
N LEU A 271 -2.82 8.34 23.91
CA LEU A 271 -2.63 7.70 22.63
C LEU A 271 -1.15 7.66 22.27
N CYS A 272 -0.61 6.45 22.20
CA CYS A 272 0.76 6.25 21.76
C CYS A 272 0.94 6.53 20.27
N SER A 273 -0.10 6.74 19.46
CA SER A 273 0.00 7.00 18.01
C SER A 273 -0.45 8.41 17.63
N ALA A 274 0.02 8.89 16.48
CA ALA A 274 -0.36 10.17 15.89
C ALA A 274 -0.62 10.00 14.39
N LEU A 275 -1.44 10.88 13.82
CA LEU A 275 -1.69 10.93 12.39
C LEU A 275 -0.82 12.03 11.77
N PHE A 276 -0.51 11.91 10.49
CA PHE A 276 0.21 12.94 9.77
C PHE A 276 -0.30 13.08 8.33
N VAL A 277 -0.09 14.27 7.78
CA VAL A 277 -0.18 14.57 6.35
C VAL A 277 1.05 15.37 5.99
N ALA A 278 1.75 14.97 4.95
CA ALA A 278 2.99 15.58 4.50
C ALA A 278 2.94 15.84 3.01
N GLU A 279 3.40 17.02 2.59
CA GLU A 279 3.55 17.40 1.19
C GLU A 279 5.02 17.36 0.79
N GLN A 280 5.31 16.71 -0.34
CA GLN A 280 6.66 16.65 -0.91
C GLN A 280 7.05 18.01 -1.51
N LEU A 281 8.12 18.62 -1.03
CA LEU A 281 8.60 19.91 -1.52
C LEU A 281 9.65 19.76 -2.64
N ARG A 282 10.34 18.62 -2.68
CA ARG A 282 11.44 18.35 -3.61
C ARG A 282 10.94 17.66 -4.88
N PHE A 283 11.70 17.79 -5.96
CA PHE A 283 11.50 16.98 -7.14
C PHE A 283 11.90 15.53 -6.87
N SER A 284 11.16 14.60 -7.45
CA SER A 284 11.56 13.19 -7.47
C SER A 284 12.84 13.00 -8.28
N ASP A 285 13.49 11.86 -8.14
CA ASP A 285 14.65 11.49 -8.95
C ASP A 285 14.30 11.52 -10.45
N ALA A 286 13.10 11.06 -10.81
CA ALA A 286 12.62 11.05 -12.19
C ALA A 286 12.38 12.47 -12.76
N GLN A 287 11.90 13.41 -11.93
CA GLN A 287 11.78 14.82 -12.31
C GLN A 287 13.15 15.48 -12.48
N MET A 288 14.09 15.17 -11.58
CA MET A 288 15.46 15.68 -11.67
C MET A 288 16.20 15.14 -12.89
N GLU A 289 16.03 13.86 -13.21
CA GLU A 289 16.60 13.24 -14.40
C GLU A 289 16.03 13.86 -15.67
N ARG A 290 14.70 14.02 -15.75
CA ARG A 290 14.06 14.72 -16.86
C ARG A 290 14.60 16.15 -17.03
N TRP A 291 14.78 16.89 -15.94
CA TRP A 291 15.33 18.24 -15.98
C TRP A 291 16.77 18.25 -16.51
N ARG A 292 17.62 17.30 -16.07
CA ARG A 292 18.99 17.18 -16.55
C ARG A 292 19.04 16.88 -18.05
N SER A 293 18.25 15.91 -18.52
CA SER A 293 18.21 15.55 -19.95
C SER A 293 17.73 16.69 -20.85
N GLU A 294 16.76 17.50 -20.41
CA GLU A 294 16.34 18.68 -21.19
C GLU A 294 17.41 19.78 -21.20
N PHE A 295 18.17 19.93 -20.11
CA PHE A 295 19.26 20.90 -20.04
C PHE A 295 20.41 20.51 -20.98
N ASP A 296 20.85 19.25 -20.94
CA ASP A 296 21.92 18.74 -21.81
C ASP A 296 21.56 18.94 -23.31
N ARG A 297 20.28 18.71 -23.68
CA ARG A 297 19.82 18.91 -25.06
C ARG A 297 19.88 20.36 -25.52
N LEU A 298 19.65 21.31 -24.62
CA LEU A 298 19.73 22.76 -24.93
C LEU A 298 21.17 23.24 -25.06
N GLU A 299 22.12 22.65 -24.31
CA GLU A 299 23.55 22.95 -24.49
C GLU A 299 24.05 22.42 -25.84
N ASP A 300 23.69 21.19 -26.22
CA ASP A 300 24.07 20.61 -27.52
C ASP A 300 23.48 21.40 -28.71
N GLU A 301 22.22 21.85 -28.64
CA GLU A 301 21.58 22.68 -29.67
C GLU A 301 22.23 24.09 -29.77
N GLY A 302 22.73 24.64 -28.66
CA GLY A 302 23.40 25.95 -28.61
C GLY A 302 24.82 25.97 -29.20
N ASP A 303 25.51 24.83 -29.20
CA ASP A 303 26.84 24.69 -29.78
C ASP A 303 26.81 24.49 -31.31
N GLU A 304 25.69 24.04 -31.88
CA GLU A 304 25.52 23.84 -33.33
C GLU A 304 25.16 25.12 -34.11
N GLU A 305 24.55 26.13 -33.48
CA GLU A 305 24.23 27.43 -34.12
C GLU A 305 25.44 28.40 -34.19
N GLY A 306 26.58 28.06 -33.57
CA GLY A 306 27.78 28.91 -33.51
C GLY A 306 28.78 28.77 -34.67
N PHE A 307 28.53 27.90 -35.65
CA PHE A 307 29.51 27.51 -36.68
C PHE A 307 29.06 27.73 -38.13
N GLU A 308 28.05 28.58 -38.37
CA GLU A 308 27.67 29.00 -39.73
C GLU A 308 27.85 30.52 -39.94
N GLU A 309 29.06 31.07 -39.75
CA GLU A 309 29.48 32.35 -40.36
C GLU A 309 31.00 32.59 -40.19
N LEU A 310 31.83 31.95 -41.03
CA LEU A 310 33.24 32.33 -41.27
C LEU A 310 33.62 32.16 -42.76
#